data_AF-A0A5D3KJD5-F1
#
_entry.id   AF-A0A5D3KJD5-F1
#
_cell.length_a   1.000
_cell.length_b   1.000
_cell.length_c   1.000
_cell.angle_alpha   90.00
_cell.angle_beta   90.00
_cell.angle_gamma   90.00
#
_symmetry.space_group_name_H-M   'P 1'
#
loop_
_entity.id
_entity.type
_entity.pdbx_description
1 polymer ?
#
loop_
_entity_poly.entity_id
_entity_poly.type
_entity_poly.pdbx_seq_one_letter_code
_entity_poly.pdbx_strand_id
1 'polypeptide(L)'
;MSEPETSGTHPSQPRPVRLRDALLRARIEAADRTGVVVDLRDAEVARLEILNDALDPLFAQVPEQIDLFDRGISQGDTPRLWIDVVAHIMMGRDKRMYRFVQDTRFGRIVLAESHDTAVIVEAVTDYVARRMIEREHAMVVLPEPKPEVAEPPRRSRVWPFVFGFILGAAALFGVAVLAALRSW
;
A
#
# COMPACT_ATOMS: atom_id res chain seq x y z
N MET A 1 17.60 33.27 92.51
CA MET A 1 18.37 32.45 91.55
C MET A 1 17.32 31.66 90.76
N SER A 2 16.65 32.24 89.76
CA SER A 2 17.15 32.59 88.42
C SER A 2 17.37 31.33 87.56
N GLU A 3 16.39 31.13 86.65
CA GLU A 3 16.20 30.27 85.45
C GLU A 3 17.47 29.82 84.66
N PRO A 4 17.43 28.85 83.68
CA PRO A 4 16.34 28.73 82.69
C PRO A 4 15.99 27.37 82.03
N GLU A 5 14.76 27.38 81.50
CA GLU A 5 14.31 27.01 80.15
C GLU A 5 14.49 25.58 79.57
N THR A 6 13.34 24.94 79.47
CA THR A 6 12.86 24.09 78.37
C THR A 6 13.51 24.36 77.01
N SER A 7 14.37 23.45 76.54
CA SER A 7 14.74 23.40 75.12
C SER A 7 13.61 22.73 74.32
N GLY A 8 12.78 23.56 73.69
CA GLY A 8 11.87 23.14 72.63
C GLY A 8 12.66 22.75 71.37
N THR A 9 12.58 21.48 70.99
CA THR A 9 13.00 21.03 69.66
C THR A 9 12.06 21.64 68.63
N HIS A 10 12.49 22.71 67.95
CA HIS A 10 11.79 23.21 66.77
C HIS A 10 11.91 22.18 65.62
N PRO A 11 10.81 21.66 65.06
CA PRO A 11 10.87 20.91 63.82
C PRO A 11 11.37 21.86 62.72
N SER A 12 12.47 21.47 62.08
CA SER A 12 13.05 22.20 60.96
C SER A 12 11.99 22.36 59.87
N GLN A 13 11.48 23.57 59.67
CA GLN A 13 10.51 23.83 58.61
C GLN A 13 11.14 23.48 57.25
N PRO A 14 10.39 22.82 56.35
CA PRO A 14 10.88 22.50 55.02
C PRO A 14 11.23 23.79 54.28
N ARG A 15 12.52 23.97 53.99
CA ARG A 15 13.04 25.12 53.27
C ARG A 15 12.29 25.24 51.93
N PRO A 16 11.66 26.38 51.60
CA PRO A 16 10.88 26.51 50.37
C PRO A 16 11.76 26.22 49.18
N VAL A 17 11.33 25.27 48.34
CA VAL A 17 12.04 24.86 47.12
C VAL A 17 12.33 26.11 46.30
N ARG A 18 13.60 26.47 46.16
CA ARG A 18 14.00 27.67 45.42
C ARG A 18 13.64 27.45 43.97
N LEU A 19 12.91 28.38 43.38
CA LEU A 19 12.48 28.34 41.97
C LEU A 19 13.66 28.06 41.02
N ARG A 20 14.88 28.52 41.35
CA ARG A 20 16.10 28.22 40.57
C ARG A 20 16.43 26.72 40.53
N ASP A 21 16.29 26.02 41.65
CA ASP A 21 16.57 24.58 41.73
C ASP A 21 15.47 23.79 41.01
N ALA A 22 14.21 24.25 41.10
CA ALA A 22 13.10 23.71 40.34
C ALA A 22 13.26 23.93 38.81
N LEU A 23 13.73 25.11 38.39
CA LEU A 23 14.01 25.40 36.97
C LEU A 23 15.22 24.62 36.45
N LEU A 24 16.26 24.45 37.25
CA LEU A 24 17.41 23.59 36.91
C LEU A 24 16.97 22.14 36.74
N ARG A 25 16.17 21.61 37.68
CA ARG A 25 15.63 20.26 37.60
C ARG A 25 14.69 20.08 36.41
N ALA A 26 13.82 21.04 36.13
CA ALA A 26 12.94 21.04 34.97
C ALA A 26 13.72 21.11 33.64
N ARG A 27 14.85 21.83 33.60
CA ARG A 27 15.75 21.85 32.43
C ARG A 27 16.45 20.53 32.21
N ILE A 28 16.95 19.89 33.27
CA ILE A 28 17.58 18.56 33.20
C ILE A 28 16.55 17.53 32.71
N GLU A 29 15.36 17.52 33.31
CA GLU A 29 14.29 16.59 32.90
C GLU A 29 13.82 16.84 31.45
N ALA A 30 13.76 18.09 31.01
CA ALA A 30 13.46 18.42 29.61
C ALA A 30 14.57 17.95 28.67
N ALA A 31 15.84 18.12 29.06
CA ALA A 31 17.00 17.68 28.29
C ALA A 31 17.09 16.15 28.20
N ASP A 32 16.87 15.44 29.32
CA ASP A 32 16.84 13.97 29.38
C ASP A 32 15.73 13.41 28.47
N ARG A 33 14.55 14.03 28.50
CA ARG A 33 13.42 13.64 27.64
C ARG A 33 13.72 13.85 26.15
N THR A 34 14.41 14.94 25.80
CA THR A 34 14.83 15.19 24.42
C THR A 34 15.97 14.27 23.98
N GLY A 35 16.94 13.99 24.84
CA GLY A 35 18.08 13.12 24.56
C GLY A 35 17.63 11.69 24.23
N VAL A 36 16.71 11.14 25.02
CA VAL A 36 16.17 9.79 24.79
C VAL A 36 15.40 9.69 23.46
N VAL A 37 14.71 10.76 23.03
CA VAL A 37 14.01 10.79 21.74
C VAL A 37 14.98 10.91 20.57
N VAL A 38 16.10 11.62 20.74
CA VAL A 38 17.18 11.71 19.74
C VAL A 38 17.87 10.36 19.58
N ASP A 39 18.26 9.70 20.68
CA ASP A 39 18.92 8.39 20.63
C ASP A 39 18.04 7.31 19.97
N LEU A 40 16.73 7.32 20.24
CA LEU A 40 15.78 6.42 19.58
C LEU A 40 15.69 6.70 18.08
N ARG A 41 15.68 7.97 17.67
CA ARG A 41 15.64 8.35 16.25
C ARG A 41 16.92 7.93 15.53
N ASP A 42 18.07 8.18 16.14
CA ASP A 42 19.36 7.79 15.58
C ASP A 42 19.46 6.26 15.42
N ALA A 43 18.93 5.50 16.38
CA ALA A 43 18.83 4.04 16.27
C ALA A 43 17.87 3.58 15.15
N GLU A 44 16.76 4.29 14.93
CA GLU A 44 15.84 4.00 13.81
C GLU A 44 16.50 4.27 12.46
N VAL A 45 17.19 5.41 12.33
CA VAL A 45 17.94 5.79 11.12
C VAL A 45 19.01 4.77 10.82
N ALA A 46 19.87 4.44 11.78
CA ALA A 46 20.92 3.45 11.61
C ALA A 46 20.37 2.09 11.19
N ARG A 47 19.21 1.70 11.72
CA ARG A 47 18.56 0.43 11.33
C ARG A 47 18.03 0.48 9.90
N LEU A 48 17.45 1.59 9.48
CA LEU A 48 17.03 1.79 8.09
C LEU A 48 18.22 1.88 7.13
N GLU A 49 19.36 2.44 7.55
CA GLU A 49 20.61 2.44 6.78
C GLU A 49 21.13 1.02 6.55
N ILE A 50 21.14 0.18 7.60
CA ILE A 50 21.52 -1.24 7.47
C ILE A 50 20.60 -1.97 6.48
N LEU A 51 19.29 -1.72 6.54
CA LEU A 51 18.34 -2.29 5.58
C LEU A 51 18.56 -1.73 4.17
N ASN A 52 18.87 -0.44 4.05
CA ASN A 52 19.18 0.19 2.78
C ASN A 52 20.38 -0.48 2.11
N ASP A 53 21.49 -0.67 2.84
CA ASP A 53 22.69 -1.34 2.33
C ASP A 53 22.39 -2.80 1.93
N ALA A 54 21.54 -3.50 2.68
CA ALA A 54 21.11 -4.85 2.34
C ALA A 54 20.31 -4.94 1.02
N LEU A 55 19.72 -3.82 0.56
CA LEU A 55 19.03 -3.73 -0.72
C LEU A 55 19.95 -3.39 -1.89
N ASP A 56 21.22 -3.00 -1.66
CA ASP A 56 22.16 -2.68 -2.74
C ASP A 56 22.28 -3.78 -3.80
N PRO A 57 22.38 -5.09 -3.45
CA PRO A 57 22.47 -6.15 -4.44
C PRO A 57 21.21 -6.29 -5.31
N LEU A 58 20.03 -5.94 -4.77
CA LEU A 58 18.77 -5.94 -5.53
C LEU A 58 18.76 -4.80 -6.54
N PHE A 59 19.05 -3.57 -6.10
CA PHE A 59 18.99 -2.39 -6.97
C PHE A 59 20.10 -2.36 -8.01
N ALA A 60 21.23 -3.02 -7.77
CA ALA A 60 22.27 -3.22 -8.78
C ALA A 60 21.77 -4.04 -10.00
N GLN A 61 20.66 -4.78 -9.88
CA GLN A 61 20.06 -5.56 -10.97
C GLN A 61 18.99 -4.77 -11.73
N VAL A 62 18.57 -3.60 -11.25
CA VAL A 62 17.53 -2.78 -11.89
C VAL A 62 18.16 -1.97 -13.04
N PRO A 63 17.61 -2.03 -14.27
CA PRO A 63 18.12 -1.25 -15.40
C PRO A 63 18.05 0.26 -15.15
N GLU A 64 19.13 0.99 -15.43
CA GLU A 64 19.23 2.44 -15.23
C GLU A 64 18.19 3.26 -16.02
N GLN A 65 17.60 2.69 -17.07
CA GLN A 65 16.57 3.36 -17.88
C GLN A 65 15.20 3.41 -17.18
N ILE A 66 15.05 2.72 -16.04
CA ILE A 66 13.80 2.64 -15.27
C ILE A 66 13.88 3.60 -14.07
N ASP A 67 13.52 4.87 -14.32
CA ASP A 67 13.39 5.91 -13.28
C ASP A 67 12.06 5.77 -12.50
N LEU A 68 11.79 4.56 -12.00
CA LEU A 68 10.58 4.27 -11.22
C LEU A 68 10.86 4.22 -9.73
N PHE A 69 12.11 3.93 -9.36
CA PHE A 69 12.53 3.69 -7.99
C PHE A 69 13.41 4.84 -7.53
N ASP A 70 12.99 5.49 -6.44
CA ASP A 70 13.73 6.56 -5.80
C ASP A 70 14.08 6.10 -4.38
N ARG A 71 15.28 5.55 -4.23
CA ARG A 71 15.75 5.00 -2.97
C ARG A 71 16.43 6.09 -2.15
N GLY A 72 15.87 6.37 -0.98
CA GLY A 72 16.43 7.37 -0.08
C GLY A 72 15.81 7.37 1.30
N ILE A 73 16.60 7.77 2.30
CA ILE A 73 16.13 7.89 3.68
C ILE A 73 15.66 9.33 3.93
N SER A 74 14.39 9.48 4.30
CA SER A 74 13.84 10.74 4.77
C SER A 74 13.99 10.85 6.28
N GLN A 75 14.70 11.88 6.73
CA GLN A 75 15.02 12.17 8.14
C GLN A 75 13.92 12.95 8.89
N GLY A 76 12.65 12.80 8.47
CA GLY A 76 11.52 13.47 9.11
C GLY A 76 11.23 12.97 10.54
N ASP A 77 10.13 13.42 11.15
CA ASP A 77 9.70 13.01 12.51
C ASP A 77 9.58 11.50 12.71
N THR A 78 9.28 10.79 11.63
CA THR A 78 9.43 9.34 11.56
C THR A 78 10.37 9.05 10.39
N PRO A 79 11.57 8.50 10.65
CA PRO A 79 12.47 8.07 9.60
C PRO A 79 11.80 7.07 8.66
N ARG A 80 11.97 7.26 7.35
CA ARG A 80 11.40 6.39 6.32
C ARG A 80 12.41 6.13 5.22
N LEU A 81 12.56 4.87 4.84
CA LEU A 81 13.32 4.48 3.66
C LEU A 81 12.34 4.37 2.48
N TRP A 82 12.41 5.30 1.55
CA TRP A 82 11.62 5.26 0.32
C TRP A 82 12.22 4.24 -0.65
N ILE A 83 11.34 3.49 -1.33
CA ILE A 83 11.68 2.52 -2.37
C ILE A 83 11.25 3.10 -3.73
N ASP A 84 10.10 3.75 -3.76
CA ASP A 84 9.61 4.57 -4.86
C ASP A 84 8.69 5.69 -4.32
N VAL A 85 7.99 6.38 -5.21
CA VAL A 85 7.08 7.50 -4.86
C VAL A 85 5.92 7.09 -3.92
N VAL A 86 5.51 5.82 -3.89
CA VAL A 86 4.33 5.34 -3.14
C VAL A 86 4.66 4.30 -2.08
N ALA A 87 5.81 3.62 -2.17
CA ALA A 87 6.21 2.54 -1.29
C ALA A 87 7.42 2.95 -0.43
N HIS A 88 7.28 2.74 0.87
CA HIS A 88 8.33 3.05 1.84
C HIS A 88 8.35 2.06 3.00
N ILE A 89 9.50 1.99 3.66
CA ILE A 89 9.73 1.17 4.85
C ILE A 89 9.90 2.11 6.03
N MET A 90 9.20 1.80 7.12
CA MET A 90 9.29 2.54 8.37
C MET A 90 9.45 1.57 9.53
N MET A 91 10.03 2.08 10.62
CA MET A 91 10.06 1.32 11.87
C MET A 91 8.64 1.23 12.44
N GLY A 92 8.24 0.01 12.83
CA GLY A 92 7.00 -0.30 13.50
C GLY A 92 6.88 0.41 14.86
N ARG A 93 5.73 0.26 15.53
CA ARG A 93 5.46 0.98 16.78
C ARG A 93 6.45 0.64 17.90
N ASP A 94 6.99 -0.57 17.87
CA ASP A 94 7.95 -1.11 18.83
C ASP A 94 9.42 -0.78 18.51
N LYS A 95 9.68 -0.06 17.41
CA LYS A 95 11.01 0.31 16.91
C LYS A 95 11.95 -0.88 16.66
N ARG A 96 11.38 -2.09 16.52
CA ARG A 96 12.13 -3.33 16.30
C ARG A 96 11.72 -4.02 15.01
N MET A 97 10.45 -3.89 14.67
CA MET A 97 9.91 -4.44 13.45
C MET A 97 10.03 -3.43 12.32
N TYR A 98 10.40 -3.88 11.13
CA TYR A 98 10.23 -3.13 9.91
C TYR A 98 8.80 -3.31 9.42
N ARG A 99 8.23 -2.23 8.88
CA ARG A 99 6.94 -2.25 8.21
C ARG A 99 7.09 -1.67 6.83
N PHE A 100 6.92 -2.52 5.82
CA PHE A 100 6.90 -2.12 4.42
C PHE A 100 5.47 -1.81 4.01
N VAL A 101 5.24 -0.59 3.53
CA VAL A 101 3.92 -0.07 3.22
C VAL A 101 3.88 0.56 1.84
N GLN A 102 2.70 0.52 1.23
CA GLN A 102 2.38 1.21 -0.01
C GLN A 102 1.21 2.14 0.22
N ASP A 103 1.39 3.41 -0.09
CA ASP A 103 0.33 4.40 -0.08
C ASP A 103 -0.47 4.31 -1.39
N THR A 104 -1.78 4.13 -1.27
CA THR A 104 -2.71 4.06 -2.39
C THR A 104 -3.79 5.14 -2.27
N ARG A 105 -4.59 5.32 -3.33
CA ARG A 105 -5.74 6.24 -3.30
C ARG A 105 -6.78 5.88 -2.23
N PHE A 106 -6.85 4.60 -1.83
CA PHE A 106 -7.79 4.11 -0.83
C PHE A 106 -7.18 4.00 0.57
N GLY A 107 -5.99 4.58 0.76
CA GLY A 107 -5.24 4.51 2.01
C GLY A 107 -3.99 3.66 1.89
N ARG A 108 -3.43 3.30 3.04
CA ARG A 108 -2.15 2.60 3.14
C ARG A 108 -2.35 1.10 3.25
N ILE A 109 -1.63 0.35 2.43
CA ILE A 109 -1.57 -1.12 2.48
C ILE A 109 -0.23 -1.52 3.11
N VAL A 110 -0.26 -2.47 4.04
CA VAL A 110 0.97 -3.08 4.57
C VAL A 110 1.31 -4.25 3.66
N LEU A 111 2.47 -4.19 3.02
CA LEU A 111 2.96 -5.25 2.12
C LEU A 111 3.67 -6.35 2.92
N ALA A 112 4.50 -5.97 3.89
CA ALA A 112 5.18 -6.89 4.78
C ALA A 112 5.50 -6.24 6.13
N GLU A 113 5.57 -7.06 7.18
CA GLU A 113 5.94 -6.65 8.52
C GLU A 113 6.79 -7.75 9.16
N SER A 114 8.03 -7.43 9.53
CA SER A 114 8.98 -8.41 10.09
C SER A 114 10.11 -7.73 10.85
N HIS A 115 10.67 -8.44 11.83
CA HIS A 115 11.88 -8.02 12.55
C HIS A 115 13.16 -8.44 11.81
N ASP A 116 13.04 -9.37 10.86
CA ASP A 116 14.13 -9.89 10.06
C ASP A 116 14.30 -9.04 8.79
N THR A 117 15.51 -8.51 8.60
CA THR A 117 15.90 -7.76 7.41
C THR A 117 15.72 -8.58 6.14
N ALA A 118 16.02 -9.89 6.15
CA ALA A 118 15.94 -10.75 4.97
C ALA A 118 14.51 -10.87 4.42
N VAL A 119 13.53 -11.04 5.32
CA VAL A 119 12.10 -11.12 4.96
C VAL A 119 11.63 -9.83 4.29
N ILE A 120 12.14 -8.68 4.75
CA ILE A 120 11.78 -7.39 4.16
C ILE A 120 12.46 -7.20 2.80
N VAL A 121 13.72 -7.60 2.65
CA VAL A 121 14.43 -7.58 1.36
C VAL A 121 13.70 -8.44 0.32
N GLU A 122 13.24 -9.62 0.71
CA GLU A 122 12.43 -10.50 -0.16
C GLU A 122 11.11 -9.81 -0.56
N ALA A 123 10.38 -9.24 0.40
CA ALA A 123 9.15 -8.52 0.10
C ALA A 123 9.34 -7.30 -0.82
N VAL A 124 10.47 -6.58 -0.67
CA VAL A 124 10.84 -5.47 -1.57
C VAL A 124 11.19 -6.00 -2.95
N THR A 125 11.88 -7.15 -3.03
CA THR A 125 12.22 -7.81 -4.30
C THR A 125 10.96 -8.18 -5.07
N ASP A 126 10.00 -8.83 -4.41
CA ASP A 126 8.70 -9.18 -5.00
C ASP A 126 7.91 -7.96 -5.46
N TYR A 127 7.96 -6.88 -4.67
CA TYR A 127 7.33 -5.62 -5.01
C TYR A 127 7.95 -4.98 -6.26
N VAL A 128 9.28 -4.85 -6.30
CA VAL A 128 10.02 -4.29 -7.43
C VAL A 128 9.76 -5.10 -8.70
N ALA A 129 9.83 -6.43 -8.62
CA ALA A 129 9.55 -7.32 -9.75
C ALA A 129 8.13 -7.11 -10.30
N ARG A 130 7.12 -7.09 -9.42
CA ARG A 130 5.73 -6.82 -9.82
C ARG A 130 5.58 -5.44 -10.47
N ARG A 131 6.24 -4.42 -9.91
CA ARG A 131 6.17 -3.04 -10.39
C ARG A 131 6.82 -2.87 -11.77
N MET A 132 7.93 -3.57 -12.03
CA MET A 132 8.57 -3.59 -13.35
C MET A 132 7.64 -4.18 -14.41
N ILE A 133 6.98 -5.30 -14.10
CA ILE A 133 6.03 -5.97 -15.00
C ILE A 133 4.81 -5.08 -15.28
N GLU A 134 4.25 -4.44 -14.25
CA GLU A 134 3.13 -3.49 -14.41
C GLU A 134 3.49 -2.33 -15.36
N ARG A 135 4.72 -1.80 -15.29
CA ARG A 135 5.20 -0.77 -16.20
C ARG A 135 5.30 -1.29 -17.64
N GLU A 136 5.84 -2.49 -17.84
CA GLU A 136 5.91 -3.10 -19.17
C GLU A 136 4.52 -3.27 -19.77
N HIS A 137 3.54 -3.75 -18.99
CA HIS A 137 2.15 -3.86 -19.45
C HIS A 137 1.49 -2.50 -19.74
N ALA A 138 1.83 -1.44 -18.99
CA ALA A 138 1.32 -0.10 -19.27
C ALA A 138 1.98 0.54 -20.51
N MET A 139 3.22 0.16 -20.82
CA MET A 139 3.97 0.66 -21.98
C MET A 139 3.64 -0.11 -23.26
N VAL A 140 3.26 -1.39 -23.15
CA VAL A 140 2.58 -2.11 -24.23
C VAL A 140 1.17 -1.52 -24.33
N VAL A 141 1.05 -0.46 -25.12
CA VAL A 141 -0.23 -0.02 -25.68
C VAL A 141 -0.80 -1.25 -26.38
N LEU A 142 -1.71 -1.96 -25.71
CA LEU A 142 -2.57 -2.92 -26.39
C LEU A 142 -3.18 -2.13 -27.55
N PRO A 143 -3.04 -2.56 -28.82
CA PRO A 143 -3.85 -1.98 -29.88
C PRO A 143 -5.29 -2.02 -29.37
N GLU A 144 -6.00 -0.88 -29.46
CA GLU A 144 -7.39 -0.74 -29.02
C GLU A 144 -8.12 -2.07 -29.25
N PRO A 145 -8.91 -2.58 -28.28
CA PRO A 145 -9.69 -3.79 -28.52
C PRO A 145 -10.53 -3.51 -29.75
N LYS A 146 -10.07 -4.06 -30.89
CA LYS A 146 -10.74 -3.94 -32.17
C LYS A 146 -12.13 -4.44 -31.86
N PRO A 147 -13.18 -3.61 -31.99
CA PRO A 147 -14.50 -3.96 -31.49
C PRO A 147 -14.76 -5.36 -32.01
N GLU A 148 -14.91 -6.32 -31.09
CA GLU A 148 -15.29 -7.67 -31.44
C GLU A 148 -16.52 -7.47 -32.33
N VAL A 149 -16.32 -7.73 -33.63
CA VAL A 149 -17.40 -7.65 -34.59
C VAL A 149 -18.38 -8.68 -34.07
N ALA A 150 -19.44 -8.21 -33.40
CA ALA A 150 -20.46 -9.05 -32.83
C ALA A 150 -20.85 -10.04 -33.92
N GLU A 151 -20.55 -11.33 -33.71
CA GLU A 151 -20.93 -12.34 -34.69
C GLU A 151 -22.43 -12.15 -34.94
N PRO A 152 -22.88 -11.94 -36.20
CA PRO A 152 -24.29 -11.75 -36.47
C PRO A 152 -25.02 -12.97 -35.89
N PRO A 153 -26.15 -12.78 -35.18
CA PRO A 153 -26.82 -13.87 -34.48
C PRO A 153 -27.02 -14.98 -35.49
N ARG A 154 -26.51 -16.19 -35.17
CA ARG A 154 -26.59 -17.38 -36.03
C ARG A 154 -28.04 -17.51 -36.52
N ARG A 155 -28.30 -17.03 -37.73
CA ARG A 155 -29.64 -16.91 -38.29
C ARG A 155 -30.19 -18.32 -38.33
N SER A 156 -31.23 -18.56 -37.53
CA SER A 156 -31.69 -19.91 -37.24
C SER A 156 -31.97 -20.65 -38.56
N ARG A 157 -31.29 -21.78 -38.73
CA ARG A 157 -31.30 -22.59 -39.96
C ARG A 157 -32.69 -23.17 -40.29
N VAL A 158 -33.67 -22.96 -39.42
CA VAL A 158 -35.05 -23.42 -39.51
C VAL A 158 -35.97 -22.48 -40.31
N TRP A 159 -35.62 -21.20 -40.44
CA TRP A 159 -36.46 -20.24 -41.16
C TRP A 159 -36.77 -20.61 -42.62
N PRO A 160 -35.81 -21.07 -43.45
CA PRO A 160 -36.13 -21.48 -44.83
C PRO A 160 -37.08 -22.68 -44.91
N PHE A 161 -37.09 -23.58 -43.92
CA PHE A 161 -38.01 -24.71 -43.86
C PHE A 161 -39.44 -24.28 -43.56
N VAL A 162 -39.62 -23.31 -42.66
CA VAL A 162 -40.95 -22.77 -42.32
C VAL A 162 -41.57 -22.06 -43.53
N PHE A 163 -40.79 -21.25 -44.26
CA PHE A 163 -41.28 -20.61 -45.49
C PHE A 163 -41.62 -21.63 -46.58
N GLY A 164 -40.78 -22.66 -46.76
CA GLY A 164 -41.06 -23.74 -47.71
C GLY A 164 -42.36 -24.50 -47.39
N PHE A 165 -42.61 -24.78 -46.11
CA PHE A 165 -43.82 -25.47 -45.67
C PHE A 165 -45.08 -24.63 -45.91
N ILE A 166 -45.07 -23.34 -45.56
CA ILE A 166 -46.21 -22.45 -45.78
C ILE A 166 -46.52 -22.31 -47.27
N LEU A 167 -45.49 -22.13 -48.11
CA LEU A 167 -45.68 -22.02 -49.56
C LEU A 167 -46.26 -23.31 -50.16
N GLY A 168 -45.74 -24.47 -49.73
CA GLY A 168 -46.24 -25.77 -50.15
C GLY A 168 -47.70 -26.02 -49.75
N ALA A 169 -48.06 -25.69 -48.50
CA ALA A 169 -49.43 -25.80 -48.02
C ALA A 169 -50.39 -24.87 -48.79
N ALA A 170 -49.99 -23.63 -49.07
CA ALA A 170 -50.78 -22.69 -49.88
C ALA A 170 -50.99 -23.18 -51.32
N ALA A 171 -49.95 -23.76 -51.94
CA ALA A 171 -50.06 -24.33 -53.28
C ALA A 171 -51.02 -25.54 -53.31
N LEU A 172 -50.91 -26.45 -52.34
CA LEU A 172 -51.83 -27.59 -52.22
C LEU A 172 -53.28 -27.13 -51.97
N PHE A 173 -53.46 -26.11 -51.14
CA PHE A 173 -54.78 -25.52 -50.90
C PHE A 173 -55.36 -24.91 -52.18
N GLY A 174 -54.56 -24.15 -52.94
CA GLY A 174 -54.97 -23.59 -54.22
C GLY A 174 -55.33 -24.66 -55.25
N VAL A 175 -54.55 -25.73 -55.34
CA VAL A 175 -54.86 -26.88 -56.20
C VAL A 175 -56.15 -27.58 -55.76
N ALA A 176 -56.36 -27.77 -54.46
CA ALA A 176 -57.58 -28.38 -53.94
C ALA A 176 -58.82 -27.53 -54.24
N VAL A 177 -58.73 -26.20 -54.06
CA VAL A 177 -59.81 -25.27 -54.41
C VAL A 177 -60.08 -25.26 -55.91
N LEU A 178 -59.05 -25.25 -56.75
CA LEU A 178 -59.20 -25.31 -58.21
C LEU A 178 -59.83 -26.65 -58.65
N ALA A 179 -59.42 -27.76 -58.04
CA ALA A 179 -60.00 -29.07 -58.30
C ALA A 179 -61.48 -29.13 -57.88
N ALA A 180 -61.82 -28.59 -56.71
CA ALA A 180 -63.19 -28.51 -56.22
C ALA A 180 -64.10 -27.64 -57.12
N LEU A 181 -63.58 -26.53 -57.62
CA LEU A 181 -64.30 -25.65 -58.56
C LEU A 181 -64.44 -26.25 -59.97
N ARG A 182 -63.55 -27.18 -60.36
CA ARG A 182 -63.65 -27.93 -61.64
C ARG A 182 -64.52 -29.17 -61.54
N SER A 183 -64.81 -29.65 -60.33
CA SER A 183 -65.68 -30.80 -60.06
C SER A 183 -67.15 -30.42 -59.84
N TRP A 184 -67.52 -29.17 -60.11
CA TRP A 184 -68.88 -28.64 -60.07
C TRP A 184 -69.36 -28.26 -61.48
#